data_AF-A0AAV0GW83-F1
#
_entry.id   AF-A0AAV0GW83-F1
#
_cell.length_a   1.000
_cell.length_b   1.000
_cell.length_c   1.000
_cell.angle_alpha   90.00
_cell.angle_beta   90.00
_cell.angle_gamma   90.00
#
_symmetry.space_group_name_H-M   'P 1'
#
loop_
_entity.id
_entity.type
_entity.pdbx_description
1 polymer ?
#
loop_
_entity_poly.entity_id
_entity_poly.type
_entity_poly.pdbx_seq_one_letter_code
_entity_poly.pdbx_strand_id
1 'polypeptide(L)'
;MDRKQKVRGFSCSIHQIGNLGLRLLWSMVHLLISIGYFVAAAAKAVESRIISSGLLTRYKELNISKLKYLAVVIESDDAVQTSKIVQLLRWLEAMGVKRMCLYDAQGVLKKSKDSIVKMLDNAVLLEELGEKDLMEKPKCMALEFASVSDGKEGVVKAANLLFAEYKELGNRDEQFFTEAKIGEALRAVGLFYFSQIILSSWIYLFDCSFRSQSL
;
A
#
# COMPACT_ATOMS: atom_id res chain seq x y z
N MET A 1 25.74 17.18 -82.30
CA MET A 1 26.30 16.66 -81.04
C MET A 1 25.29 16.91 -79.91
N ASP A 2 24.16 16.17 -79.81
CA ASP A 2 23.08 16.56 -78.86
C ASP A 2 22.00 15.48 -78.54
N ARG A 3 22.40 14.24 -78.23
CA ARG A 3 21.43 13.25 -77.65
C ARG A 3 22.00 12.47 -76.47
N LYS A 4 23.30 12.15 -76.49
CA LYS A 4 23.99 11.45 -75.39
C LYS A 4 24.24 12.32 -74.14
N GLN A 5 24.15 13.65 -74.25
CA GLN A 5 24.37 14.58 -73.14
C GLN A 5 23.08 14.76 -72.31
N LYS A 6 21.92 14.83 -72.98
CA LYS A 6 20.59 14.91 -72.35
C LYS A 6 20.24 13.65 -71.53
N VAL A 7 20.56 12.46 -72.04
CA VAL A 7 20.31 11.18 -71.33
C VAL A 7 21.17 11.03 -70.08
N ARG A 8 22.41 11.54 -70.08
CA ARG A 8 23.30 11.55 -68.90
C ARG A 8 22.82 12.50 -67.80
N GLY A 9 22.27 13.66 -68.16
CA GLY A 9 21.68 14.60 -67.21
C GLY A 9 20.46 14.01 -66.49
N PHE A 10 19.56 13.37 -67.23
CA PHE A 10 18.36 12.73 -66.64
C PHE A 10 18.68 11.56 -65.70
N SER A 11 19.67 10.72 -66.04
CA SER A 11 20.05 9.58 -65.20
C SER A 11 20.60 9.99 -63.83
N CYS A 12 21.40 11.07 -63.79
CA CYS A 12 21.93 11.61 -62.53
C CYS A 12 20.83 12.21 -61.65
N SER A 13 19.87 12.94 -62.25
CA SER A 13 18.72 13.49 -61.54
C SER A 13 17.79 12.40 -60.96
N ILE A 14 17.56 11.30 -61.70
CA ILE A 14 16.75 10.17 -61.21
C ILE A 14 17.43 9.48 -60.03
N HIS A 15 18.75 9.30 -60.08
CA HIS A 15 19.50 8.73 -58.95
C HIS A 15 19.44 9.62 -57.70
N GLN A 16 19.55 10.94 -57.86
CA GLN A 16 19.47 11.89 -56.75
C GLN A 16 18.07 11.92 -56.13
N ILE A 17 17.01 11.87 -56.95
CA ILE A 17 15.61 11.80 -56.51
C ILE A 17 15.32 10.47 -55.79
N GLY A 18 15.81 9.35 -56.30
CA GLY A 18 15.66 8.04 -55.66
C GLY A 18 16.34 7.98 -54.28
N ASN A 19 17.55 8.54 -54.17
CA ASN A 19 18.29 8.61 -52.90
C ASN A 19 17.61 9.53 -51.87
N LEU A 20 17.06 10.66 -52.31
CA LEU A 20 16.22 11.53 -51.48
C LEU A 20 14.97 10.79 -50.99
N GLY A 21 14.32 10.04 -51.88
CA GLY A 21 13.16 9.19 -51.55
C GLY A 21 13.50 8.14 -50.50
N LEU A 22 14.59 7.39 -50.69
CA LEU A 22 15.08 6.39 -49.72
C LEU A 22 15.42 7.01 -48.37
N ARG A 23 16.07 8.19 -48.35
CA ARG A 23 16.39 8.91 -47.11
C ARG A 23 15.13 9.40 -46.40
N LEU A 24 14.13 9.87 -47.13
CA LEU A 24 12.81 10.24 -46.59
C LEU A 24 12.07 9.02 -46.03
N LEU A 25 12.06 7.91 -46.76
CA LEU A 25 11.42 6.66 -46.33
C LEU A 25 12.07 6.10 -45.06
N TRP A 26 13.41 6.11 -45.02
CA TRP A 26 14.17 5.73 -43.83
C TRP A 26 13.84 6.63 -42.64
N SER A 27 13.77 7.94 -42.86
CA SER A 27 13.41 8.90 -41.82
C SER A 27 11.97 8.69 -41.33
N MET A 28 11.03 8.35 -42.22
CA MET A 28 9.64 8.04 -41.86
C MET A 28 9.56 6.78 -40.98
N VAL A 29 10.28 5.71 -41.35
CA VAL A 29 10.34 4.48 -40.55
C VAL A 29 10.92 4.76 -39.16
N HIS A 30 12.04 5.48 -39.08
CA HIS A 30 12.66 5.83 -37.80
C HIS A 30 11.76 6.72 -36.95
N LEU A 31 11.01 7.65 -37.56
CA LEU A 31 10.02 8.48 -36.88
C LEU A 31 8.88 7.63 -36.30
N LEU A 32 8.33 6.69 -37.07
CA LEU A 32 7.27 5.79 -36.61
C LEU A 32 7.72 4.92 -35.44
N ILE A 33 8.93 4.37 -35.50
CA ILE A 33 9.53 3.59 -34.42
C ILE A 33 9.71 4.47 -33.17
N SER A 34 10.25 5.68 -33.34
CA SER A 34 10.46 6.63 -32.24
C SER A 34 9.15 7.06 -31.60
N ILE A 35 8.11 7.33 -32.39
CA ILE A 35 6.75 7.61 -31.90
C ILE A 35 6.20 6.40 -31.15
N GLY A 36 6.40 5.19 -31.65
CA GLY A 36 5.99 3.95 -30.97
C GLY A 36 6.62 3.81 -29.58
N TYR A 37 7.94 3.99 -29.47
CA TYR A 37 8.64 3.99 -28.18
C TYR A 37 8.17 5.12 -27.27
N PHE A 38 7.95 6.32 -27.81
CA PHE A 38 7.44 7.45 -27.04
C PHE A 38 6.02 7.18 -26.52
N VAL A 39 5.14 6.61 -27.33
CA VAL A 39 3.78 6.23 -26.92
C VAL A 39 3.80 5.11 -25.89
N ALA A 40 4.68 4.11 -26.04
CA ALA A 40 4.83 3.05 -25.03
C ALA A 40 5.34 3.61 -23.69
N ALA A 41 6.33 4.50 -23.73
CA ALA A 41 6.86 5.17 -22.53
C ALA A 41 5.81 6.10 -21.90
N ALA A 42 5.09 6.87 -22.72
CA ALA A 42 3.99 7.72 -22.28
C ALA A 42 2.85 6.88 -21.71
N ALA A 43 2.49 5.74 -22.31
CA ALA A 43 1.49 4.83 -21.79
C ALA A 43 1.88 4.27 -20.43
N LYS A 44 3.15 3.90 -20.22
CA LYS A 44 3.65 3.47 -18.91
C LYS A 44 3.64 4.58 -17.86
N ALA A 45 3.99 5.80 -18.26
CA ALA A 45 3.93 6.98 -17.39
C ALA A 45 2.48 7.40 -17.07
N VAL A 46 1.56 7.23 -18.04
CA VAL A 46 0.13 7.49 -17.88
C VAL A 46 -0.50 6.38 -17.04
N GLU A 47 -0.14 5.13 -17.23
CA GLU A 47 -0.60 3.99 -16.42
C GLU A 47 -0.25 4.21 -14.95
N SER A 48 1.00 4.58 -14.64
CA SER A 48 1.40 4.91 -13.26
C SER A 48 0.69 6.15 -12.73
N ARG A 49 0.44 7.19 -13.55
CA ARG A 49 -0.36 8.37 -13.18
C ARG A 49 -1.85 8.08 -13.02
N ILE A 50 -2.42 7.12 -13.74
CA ILE A 50 -3.83 6.72 -13.62
C ILE A 50 -4.01 5.84 -12.37
N ILE A 51 -3.07 4.93 -12.12
CA ILE A 51 -2.98 4.17 -10.86
C ILE A 51 -2.82 5.16 -9.68
N SER A 52 -2.04 6.22 -9.87
CA SER A 52 -1.84 7.31 -8.91
C SER A 52 -3.04 8.17 -8.62
N SER A 53 -3.77 8.56 -9.67
CA SER A 53 -4.86 9.52 -9.56
C SER A 53 -6.17 8.89 -9.10
N GLY A 54 -6.20 7.57 -8.83
CA GLY A 54 -7.42 6.88 -8.42
C GLY A 54 -8.51 6.85 -9.51
N LEU A 55 -8.16 7.22 -10.75
CA LEU A 55 -9.08 7.32 -11.88
C LEU A 55 -9.35 5.96 -12.56
N LEU A 56 -8.77 4.88 -12.03
CA LEU A 56 -9.09 3.51 -12.43
C LEU A 56 -10.46 3.13 -11.89
N THR A 57 -11.45 3.24 -12.77
CA THR A 57 -12.84 2.78 -12.59
C THR A 57 -12.97 1.35 -12.04
N ARG A 58 -11.92 0.52 -12.11
CA ARG A 58 -11.86 -0.81 -11.47
C ARG A 58 -11.90 -0.80 -9.93
N TYR A 59 -11.55 0.30 -9.27
CA TYR A 59 -11.63 0.43 -7.81
C TYR A 59 -12.85 1.23 -7.33
N LYS A 60 -13.73 1.70 -8.22
CA LYS A 60 -14.99 2.35 -7.83
C LYS A 60 -15.92 1.45 -7.00
N GLU A 61 -15.79 0.12 -7.13
CA GLU A 61 -16.54 -0.83 -6.30
C GLU A 61 -15.99 -0.91 -4.86
N LEU A 62 -14.71 -0.63 -4.67
CA LEU A 62 -14.15 -0.40 -3.36
C LEU A 62 -14.58 0.98 -2.91
N ASN A 63 -15.75 1.05 -2.29
CA ASN A 63 -16.24 2.24 -1.61
C ASN A 63 -15.23 2.63 -0.52
N ILE A 64 -14.23 3.44 -0.84
CA ILE A 64 -13.19 3.88 0.09
C ILE A 64 -13.83 4.65 1.26
N SER A 65 -14.98 5.28 1.01
CA SER A 65 -15.88 5.83 2.03
C SER A 65 -16.31 4.82 3.11
N LYS A 66 -16.43 3.52 2.77
CA LYS A 66 -16.73 2.42 3.69
C LYS A 66 -15.48 1.78 4.30
N LEU A 67 -14.29 2.06 3.75
CA LEU A 67 -13.04 1.48 4.23
C LEU A 67 -12.66 2.14 5.57
N LYS A 68 -12.94 1.43 6.67
CA LYS A 68 -12.65 1.92 8.02
C LYS A 68 -11.19 1.75 8.43
N TYR A 69 -10.49 0.78 7.87
CA TYR A 69 -9.14 0.40 8.28
C TYR A 69 -8.43 -0.34 7.14
N LEU A 70 -7.17 -0.02 6.87
CA LEU A 70 -6.35 -0.67 5.84
C LEU A 70 -5.08 -1.25 6.46
N ALA A 71 -4.75 -2.51 6.20
CA ALA A 71 -3.49 -3.10 6.62
C ALA A 71 -2.59 -3.34 5.40
N VAL A 72 -1.31 -2.95 5.50
CA VAL A 72 -0.30 -3.21 4.46
C VAL A 72 0.87 -3.94 5.07
N VAL A 73 1.21 -5.07 4.47
CA VAL A 73 2.37 -5.89 4.82
C VAL A 73 3.52 -5.47 3.92
N ILE A 74 4.65 -5.10 4.53
CA ILE A 74 5.86 -4.65 3.87
C ILE A 74 6.98 -5.63 4.24
N GLU A 75 7.74 -6.08 3.25
CA GLU A 75 8.93 -6.88 3.49
C GLU A 75 10.01 -6.05 4.21
N SER A 76 10.74 -6.65 5.13
CA SER A 76 11.71 -5.94 5.97
C SER A 76 12.82 -5.25 5.18
N ASP A 77 13.20 -5.81 4.04
CA ASP A 77 14.22 -5.23 3.15
C ASP A 77 13.71 -3.93 2.49
N ASP A 78 12.41 -3.87 2.19
CA ASP A 78 11.75 -2.68 1.65
C ASP A 78 11.37 -1.67 2.75
N ALA A 79 11.15 -2.15 3.98
CA ALA A 79 10.82 -1.33 5.14
C ALA A 79 11.89 -0.29 5.49
N VAL A 80 13.14 -0.52 5.08
CA VAL A 80 14.27 0.41 5.26
C VAL A 80 14.11 1.68 4.40
N GLN A 81 13.39 1.59 3.29
CA GLN A 81 13.24 2.68 2.33
C GLN A 81 12.09 3.61 2.71
N THR A 82 12.28 4.37 3.80
CA THR A 82 11.30 5.30 4.37
C THR A 82 10.67 6.25 3.34
N SER A 83 11.42 6.70 2.33
CA SER A 83 10.90 7.58 1.27
C SER A 83 9.82 6.92 0.41
N LYS A 84 9.98 5.64 0.05
CA LYS A 84 8.96 4.88 -0.69
C LYS A 84 7.71 4.67 0.16
N ILE A 85 7.88 4.44 1.46
CA ILE A 85 6.78 4.25 2.40
C ILE A 85 6.00 5.55 2.57
N VAL A 86 6.68 6.67 2.80
CA VAL A 86 6.03 7.99 2.87
C VAL A 86 5.30 8.30 1.57
N GLN A 87 5.88 7.97 0.41
CA GLN A 87 5.19 8.13 -0.87
C GLN A 87 3.92 7.27 -0.95
N LEU A 88 3.98 5.98 -0.58
CA LEU A 88 2.82 5.10 -0.51
C LEU A 88 1.73 5.67 0.42
N LEU A 89 2.11 6.13 1.60
CA LEU A 89 1.19 6.69 2.59
C LEU A 89 0.49 7.95 2.06
N ARG A 90 1.21 8.87 1.41
CA ARG A 90 0.62 10.05 0.76
C ARG A 90 -0.39 9.67 -0.32
N TRP A 91 -0.14 8.58 -1.06
CA TRP A 91 -1.08 8.11 -2.07
C TRP A 91 -2.35 7.56 -1.43
N LEU A 92 -2.21 6.78 -0.36
CA LEU A 92 -3.35 6.25 0.39
C LEU A 92 -4.16 7.36 1.08
N GLU A 93 -3.49 8.40 1.56
CA GLU A 93 -4.11 9.59 2.11
C GLU A 93 -4.91 10.34 1.04
N ALA A 94 -4.34 10.54 -0.15
CA ALA A 94 -5.02 11.15 -1.29
C ALA A 94 -6.25 10.35 -1.76
N MET A 95 -6.25 9.03 -1.56
CA MET A 95 -7.41 8.17 -1.80
C MET A 95 -8.49 8.28 -0.71
N GLY A 96 -8.21 8.94 0.41
CA GLY A 96 -9.14 9.15 1.51
C GLY A 96 -9.11 8.07 2.60
N VAL A 97 -8.04 7.26 2.66
CA VAL A 97 -7.86 6.26 3.72
C VAL A 97 -7.53 6.98 5.03
N LYS A 98 -8.37 6.79 6.05
CA LYS A 98 -8.25 7.51 7.33
C LYS A 98 -7.42 6.77 8.39
N ARG A 99 -7.45 5.43 8.39
CA ARG A 99 -6.75 4.59 9.38
C ARG A 99 -6.01 3.46 8.70
N MET A 100 -4.77 3.25 9.12
CA MET A 100 -3.89 2.28 8.48
C MET A 100 -2.94 1.59 9.46
N CYS A 101 -2.71 0.29 9.24
CA CYS A 101 -1.64 -0.48 9.88
C CYS A 101 -0.54 -0.81 8.87
N LEU A 102 0.70 -0.56 9.26
CA LEU A 102 1.88 -0.99 8.54
C LEU A 102 2.54 -2.13 9.31
N TYR A 103 2.60 -3.30 8.68
CA TYR A 103 3.23 -4.47 9.25
C TYR A 103 4.58 -4.73 8.58
N ASP A 104 5.61 -4.88 9.41
CA ASP A 104 6.92 -5.38 8.98
C ASP A 104 7.40 -6.45 9.97
N ALA A 105 7.84 -7.60 9.46
CA ALA A 105 8.16 -8.74 10.29
C ALA A 105 9.28 -8.46 11.31
N GLN A 106 10.31 -7.71 10.92
CA GLN A 106 11.44 -7.37 11.77
C GLN A 106 11.22 -6.12 12.65
N GLY A 107 10.10 -5.41 12.48
CA GLY A 107 9.79 -4.20 13.23
C GLY A 107 10.67 -3.00 12.88
N VAL A 108 11.25 -2.97 11.67
CA VAL A 108 12.01 -1.84 11.12
C VAL A 108 11.15 -0.57 11.13
N LEU A 109 9.88 -0.68 10.73
CA LEU A 109 8.94 0.44 10.72
C LEU A 109 8.60 0.95 12.11
N LYS A 110 8.52 0.04 13.09
CA LYS A 110 8.26 0.39 14.49
C LYS A 110 9.42 1.21 15.08
N LYS A 111 10.66 0.94 14.65
CA LYS A 111 11.85 1.71 15.02
C LYS A 111 11.91 3.10 14.36
N SER A 112 11.34 3.25 13.17
CA SER A 112 11.37 4.50 12.39
C SER A 112 10.06 5.30 12.43
N LYS A 113 9.11 4.93 13.30
CA LYS A 113 7.75 5.50 13.35
C LYS A 113 7.73 7.02 13.45
N ASP A 114 8.54 7.61 14.33
CA ASP A 114 8.57 9.06 14.55
C ASP A 114 9.10 9.80 13.32
N SER A 115 10.04 9.19 12.61
CA SER A 115 10.60 9.74 11.38
C SER A 115 9.57 9.72 10.26
N ILE A 116 8.83 8.61 10.12
CA ILE A 116 7.77 8.48 9.11
C ILE A 116 6.67 9.51 9.37
N VAL A 117 6.17 9.59 10.60
CA VAL A 117 5.10 10.52 10.98
C VAL A 117 5.54 11.97 10.78
N LYS A 118 6.77 12.32 11.14
CA LYS A 118 7.30 13.67 10.92
C LYS A 118 7.40 14.05 9.43
N MET A 119 7.62 13.08 8.54
CA MET A 119 7.66 13.32 7.08
C MET A 119 6.25 13.44 6.46
N LEU A 120 5.22 13.03 7.21
CA LEU A 120 3.81 13.21 6.88
C LEU A 120 3.25 14.35 7.73
N ASP A 121 3.26 15.57 7.20
CA ASP A 121 2.81 16.79 7.89
C ASP A 121 1.39 16.70 8.50
N ASN A 122 0.57 15.73 8.07
CA ASN A 122 -0.81 15.49 8.53
C ASN A 122 -1.04 14.08 9.12
N ALA A 123 0.00 13.31 9.47
CA ALA A 123 -0.20 12.00 10.08
C ALA A 123 -0.16 12.05 11.61
N VAL A 124 -0.88 11.13 12.25
CA VAL A 124 -0.93 10.98 13.71
C VAL A 124 -0.74 9.51 14.09
N LEU A 125 0.04 9.24 15.13
CA LEU A 125 0.20 7.89 15.67
C LEU A 125 -1.07 7.46 16.41
N LEU A 126 -1.58 6.29 16.03
CA LEU A 126 -2.78 5.71 16.63
C LEU A 126 -2.52 5.26 18.08
N GLU A 127 -1.28 4.89 18.41
CA GLU A 127 -0.84 4.52 19.77
C GLU A 127 -0.91 5.69 20.76
N GLU A 128 -0.83 6.93 20.27
CA GLU A 128 -0.76 8.14 21.09
C GLU A 128 -2.10 8.86 21.22
N LEU A 129 -3.09 8.51 20.39
CA LEU A 129 -4.44 9.08 20.45
C LEU A 129 -5.42 8.12 21.12
N GLY A 130 -6.10 8.60 22.17
CA GLY A 130 -7.33 7.98 22.62
C GLY A 130 -8.39 8.02 21.51
N GLU A 131 -9.24 6.99 21.40
CA GLU A 131 -10.31 6.86 20.39
C GLU A 131 -11.21 8.10 20.27
N LYS A 132 -11.30 8.90 21.33
CA LYS A 132 -12.10 10.13 21.41
C LYS A 132 -11.47 11.30 20.65
N ASP A 133 -10.14 11.40 20.61
CA ASP A 133 -9.41 12.52 19.96
C ASP A 133 -9.35 12.39 18.44
N LEU A 134 -9.48 11.17 17.90
CA LEU A 134 -9.52 10.90 16.46
C LEU A 134 -10.78 11.43 15.77
N MET A 135 -11.88 11.61 16.53
CA MET A 135 -13.15 12.12 16.00
C MET A 135 -13.13 13.64 15.83
N GLU A 136 -12.25 14.36 16.53
CA GLU A 136 -12.18 15.84 16.52
C GLU A 136 -11.18 16.41 15.50
N LYS A 137 -10.23 15.61 14.99
CA LYS A 137 -9.29 16.00 13.92
C LYS A 137 -9.63 15.31 12.58
N PRO A 138 -10.62 15.81 11.82
CA PRO A 138 -11.14 15.13 10.63
C PRO A 138 -10.19 15.07 9.42
N LYS A 139 -8.96 15.61 9.52
CA LYS A 139 -8.06 15.79 8.37
C LYS A 139 -6.76 14.98 8.43
N CYS A 140 -6.49 14.27 9.52
CA CYS A 140 -5.23 13.56 9.71
C CYS A 140 -5.36 12.06 9.47
N MET A 141 -4.41 11.48 8.74
CA MET A 141 -4.27 10.02 8.58
C MET A 141 -3.72 9.44 9.88
N ALA A 142 -4.36 8.40 10.40
CA ALA A 142 -3.92 7.73 11.61
C ALA A 142 -3.17 6.43 11.30
N LEU A 143 -1.97 6.30 11.84
CA LEU A 143 -1.02 5.22 11.52
C LEU A 143 -0.73 4.33 12.74
N GLU A 144 -0.77 3.02 12.54
CA GLU A 144 -0.34 1.99 13.48
C GLU A 144 0.82 1.19 12.87
N PHE A 145 1.80 0.80 13.70
CA PHE A 145 2.98 0.07 13.29
C PHE A 145 3.05 -1.26 14.02
N ALA A 146 2.98 -2.37 13.28
CA ALA A 146 2.97 -3.72 13.82
C ALA A 146 4.18 -4.54 13.35
N SER A 147 4.59 -5.50 14.16
CA SER A 147 5.62 -6.50 13.83
C SER A 147 5.26 -7.90 14.29
N VAL A 148 6.15 -8.89 14.07
CA VAL A 148 5.94 -10.27 14.54
C VAL A 148 5.65 -10.36 16.05
N SER A 149 6.30 -9.51 16.86
CA SER A 149 6.11 -9.50 18.32
C SER A 149 4.68 -9.10 18.72
N ASP A 150 3.97 -8.41 17.83
CA ASP A 150 2.61 -7.95 18.05
C ASP A 150 1.57 -9.02 17.67
N GLY A 151 2.01 -10.14 17.08
CA GLY A 151 1.17 -11.28 16.77
C GLY A 151 1.00 -12.23 17.96
N LYS A 152 1.46 -13.47 17.81
CA LYS A 152 1.30 -14.54 18.82
C LYS A 152 1.93 -14.15 20.17
N GLU A 153 3.10 -13.52 20.15
CA GLU A 153 3.79 -13.13 21.38
C GLU A 153 3.00 -12.05 22.15
N GLY A 154 2.46 -11.05 21.44
CA GLY A 154 1.60 -10.02 22.04
C GLY A 154 0.32 -10.60 22.64
N VAL A 155 -0.29 -11.58 21.98
CA VAL A 155 -1.45 -12.31 22.53
C VAL A 155 -1.07 -13.07 23.81
N VAL A 156 0.09 -13.71 23.86
CA VAL A 156 0.58 -14.38 25.08
C VAL A 156 0.83 -13.38 26.20
N LYS A 157 1.38 -12.19 25.89
CA LYS A 157 1.56 -11.12 26.89
C LYS A 157 0.21 -10.63 27.46
N ALA A 158 -0.79 -10.43 26.61
CA ALA A 158 -2.14 -10.05 27.05
C ALA A 158 -2.80 -11.16 27.89
N ALA A 159 -2.65 -12.43 27.50
CA ALA A 159 -3.16 -13.56 28.27
C ALA A 159 -2.50 -13.65 29.66
N ASN A 160 -1.18 -13.45 29.73
CA ASN A 160 -0.45 -13.43 31.01
C ASN A 160 -0.90 -12.26 31.90
N LEU A 161 -1.18 -11.09 31.32
CA LEU A 161 -1.74 -9.93 32.04
C LEU A 161 -3.11 -10.26 32.65
N LEU A 162 -4.03 -10.80 31.85
CA LEU A 162 -5.36 -11.22 32.32
C LEU A 162 -5.27 -12.29 33.40
N PHE A 163 -4.36 -13.25 33.25
CA PHE A 163 -4.16 -14.31 34.22
C PHE A 163 -3.63 -13.76 35.56
N ALA A 164 -2.73 -12.78 35.52
CA ALA A 164 -2.27 -12.10 36.73
C ALA A 164 -3.42 -11.35 37.43
N GLU A 165 -4.24 -10.60 36.69
CA GLU A 165 -5.41 -9.92 37.24
C GLU A 165 -6.41 -10.90 37.87
N TYR A 166 -6.72 -12.01 37.17
CA TYR A 166 -7.60 -13.05 37.67
C TYR A 166 -7.11 -13.66 38.99
N LYS A 167 -5.79 -13.86 39.11
CA LYS A 167 -5.17 -14.42 40.32
C LYS A 167 -5.31 -13.49 41.52
N GLU A 168 -5.19 -12.18 41.32
CA GLU A 168 -5.37 -11.16 42.36
C GLU A 168 -6.84 -11.01 42.80
N LEU A 169 -7.80 -11.20 41.89
CA LEU A 169 -9.24 -11.14 42.18
C LEU A 169 -9.78 -12.34 42.96
N GLY A 170 -8.98 -13.39 43.13
CA GLY A 170 -9.30 -14.53 43.99
C GLY A 170 -10.49 -15.35 43.50
N ASN A 171 -10.30 -16.06 42.37
CA ASN A 171 -11.03 -17.24 41.91
C ASN A 171 -12.57 -17.19 42.01
N ARG A 172 -13.18 -16.00 41.85
CA ARG A 172 -14.61 -15.78 42.19
C ARG A 172 -15.56 -15.51 41.04
N ASP A 173 -15.09 -15.40 39.78
CA ASP A 173 -15.98 -15.12 38.66
C ASP A 173 -15.70 -16.02 37.45
N GLU A 174 -16.63 -16.94 37.16
CA GLU A 174 -16.67 -17.74 35.93
C GLU A 174 -16.86 -16.87 34.66
N GLN A 175 -17.21 -15.59 34.82
CA GLN A 175 -17.41 -14.62 33.73
C GLN A 175 -16.27 -13.59 33.57
N PHE A 176 -15.12 -13.78 34.24
CA PHE A 176 -14.02 -12.79 34.18
C PHE A 176 -13.45 -12.58 32.77
N PHE A 177 -13.39 -13.65 31.97
CA PHE A 177 -12.87 -13.61 30.60
C PHE A 177 -13.94 -13.19 29.59
N THR A 178 -14.25 -11.89 29.57
CA THR A 178 -15.13 -11.28 28.55
C THR A 178 -14.31 -10.75 27.38
N GLU A 179 -14.94 -10.64 26.20
CA GLU A 179 -14.34 -10.00 25.01
C GLU A 179 -13.86 -8.57 25.31
N ALA A 180 -14.59 -7.83 26.14
CA ALA A 180 -14.21 -6.50 26.59
C ALA A 180 -12.91 -6.50 27.40
N LYS A 181 -12.76 -7.46 28.33
CA LYS A 181 -11.54 -7.63 29.13
C LYS A 181 -10.36 -8.09 28.31
N ILE A 182 -10.58 -9.01 27.36
CA ILE A 182 -9.55 -9.44 26.42
C ILE A 182 -9.10 -8.26 25.53
N GLY A 183 -10.04 -7.46 25.05
CA GLY A 183 -9.75 -6.24 24.29
C GLY A 183 -8.96 -5.21 25.10
N GLU A 184 -9.29 -5.02 26.38
CA GLU A 184 -8.57 -4.14 27.30
C GLU A 184 -7.12 -4.63 27.53
N ALA A 185 -6.93 -5.93 27.77
CA ALA A 185 -5.60 -6.50 27.96
C ALA A 185 -4.74 -6.45 26.69
N LEU A 186 -5.32 -6.72 25.52
CA LEU A 186 -4.65 -6.53 24.23
C LEU A 186 -4.23 -5.07 24.04
N ARG A 187 -5.12 -4.12 24.36
CA ARG A 187 -4.80 -2.68 24.29
C ARG A 187 -3.69 -2.30 25.26
N ALA A 188 -3.69 -2.84 26.47
CA ALA A 188 -2.67 -2.56 27.49
C ALA A 188 -1.26 -3.02 27.07
N VAL A 189 -1.15 -4.08 26.28
CA VAL A 189 0.14 -4.56 25.74
C VAL A 189 0.52 -3.88 24.40
N GLY A 190 -0.22 -2.86 23.99
CA GLY A 190 0.05 -2.10 22.77
C GLY A 190 -0.54 -2.71 21.48
N LEU A 191 -1.48 -3.66 21.60
CA LEU A 191 -2.23 -4.21 20.47
C LEU A 191 -3.55 -3.46 20.32
N PHE A 192 -3.45 -2.20 19.90
CA PHE A 192 -4.55 -1.24 19.94
C PHE A 192 -5.75 -1.63 19.07
N TYR A 193 -5.54 -2.19 17.87
CA TYR A 193 -6.63 -2.59 16.97
C TYR A 193 -6.50 -3.98 16.34
N PHE A 194 -5.50 -4.77 16.76
CA PHE A 194 -5.50 -6.20 16.47
C PHE A 194 -6.81 -6.86 16.97
N SER A 195 -7.42 -6.34 18.04
CA SER A 195 -8.75 -6.75 18.51
C SER A 195 -9.83 -6.75 17.40
N GLN A 196 -9.98 -5.68 16.61
CA GLN A 196 -11.09 -5.57 15.65
C GLN A 196 -10.90 -6.43 14.38
N ILE A 197 -9.65 -6.61 13.95
CA ILE A 197 -9.29 -7.42 12.77
C ILE A 197 -9.26 -8.92 13.13
N ILE A 198 -8.79 -9.26 14.33
CA ILE A 198 -8.82 -10.62 14.85
C ILE A 198 -10.26 -11.02 15.17
N LEU A 199 -11.08 -10.22 15.83
CA LEU A 199 -12.46 -10.63 16.16
C LEU A 199 -13.32 -10.89 14.90
N SER A 200 -13.10 -10.14 13.83
CA SER A 200 -13.81 -10.36 12.56
C SER A 200 -13.25 -11.53 11.73
N SER A 201 -12.00 -11.95 11.95
CA SER A 201 -11.37 -13.07 11.23
C SER A 201 -11.32 -14.38 12.03
N TRP A 202 -11.32 -14.30 13.37
CA TRP A 202 -11.30 -15.45 14.28
C TRP A 202 -12.67 -16.10 14.42
N ILE A 203 -13.77 -15.39 14.17
CA ILE A 203 -15.09 -16.04 13.97
C ILE A 203 -15.02 -17.05 12.81
N TYR A 204 -14.27 -16.75 11.73
CA TYR A 204 -14.14 -17.67 10.60
C TYR A 204 -13.11 -18.79 10.83
N LEU A 205 -12.06 -18.55 11.64
CA LEU A 205 -10.99 -19.52 11.86
C LEU A 205 -11.26 -20.49 13.02
N PHE A 206 -11.99 -20.06 14.07
CA PHE A 206 -12.40 -20.96 15.15
C PHE A 206 -13.56 -21.88 14.75
N ASP A 207 -14.47 -21.44 13.88
CA ASP A 207 -15.56 -22.29 13.35
C ASP A 207 -15.03 -23.42 12.44
N CYS A 208 -13.97 -23.15 11.65
CA CYS A 208 -13.31 -24.18 10.84
C CYS A 208 -12.55 -25.23 11.68
N SER A 209 -11.95 -24.85 12.81
CA SER A 209 -11.20 -25.81 13.64
C SER A 209 -12.11 -26.69 14.50
N PHE A 210 -13.33 -26.25 14.84
CA PHE A 210 -14.26 -27.05 15.65
C PHE A 210 -15.02 -28.09 14.80
N ARG A 211 -15.33 -27.77 13.53
CA ARG A 211 -16.01 -28.70 12.61
C ARG A 211 -15.11 -29.84 12.10
N SER A 212 -13.79 -29.72 12.21
CA SER A 212 -12.85 -30.78 11.82
C SER A 212 -12.57 -31.83 12.90
N GLN A 213 -13.07 -31.65 14.13
CA GLN A 213 -12.96 -32.65 15.20
C GLN A 213 -14.30 -33.36 15.51
N SER A 214 -15.36 -33.10 14.73
CA SER A 214 -16.68 -33.71 14.91
C SER A 214 -17.15 -34.54 13.71
N LEU A 215 -16.24 -35.09 12.91
CA LEU A 215 -16.51 -36.10 11.88
C LEU A 215 -15.48 -37.23 11.96
#